data_AF-A0A7V5IFQ6-F1
#
_entry.id   AF-A0A7V5IFQ6-F1
#
_cell.length_a   1.000
_cell.length_b   1.000
_cell.length_c   1.000
_cell.angle_alpha   90.00
_cell.angle_beta   90.00
_cell.angle_gamma   90.00
#
_symmetry.space_group_name_H-M   'P 1'
#
loop_
_entity.id
_entity.type
_entity.pdbx_description
1 polymer ?
#
loop_
_entity_poly.entity_id
_entity_poly.type
_entity_poly.pdbx_seq_one_letter_code
_entity_poly.pdbx_strand_id
1 'polypeptide(L)' 'GPEGGFSEEEVSLALTYGFKPISLGERILRTETVALTFLSIIQYEWGDIG' A
#
# COMPACT_ATOMS: atom_id res chain seq x y z
N GLY A 1 4.30 5.51 0.29
CA GLY A 1 5.67 5.88 -0.10
C GLY A 1 5.64 7.20 -0.83
N PRO A 2 6.79 7.69 -1.32
CA PRO A 2 6.84 8.88 -2.16
C PRO A 2 6.22 8.62 -3.56
N GLU A 3 5.81 9.69 -4.25
CA GLU A 3 5.25 9.59 -5.62
C GLU A 3 6.23 8.98 -6.63
N GLY A 4 7.53 9.19 -6.43
CA GLY A 4 8.59 8.64 -7.29
C GLY A 4 8.80 7.12 -7.16
N GLY A 5 8.03 6.45 -6.29
CA GLY A 5 8.21 5.02 -6.03
C GLY A 5 9.43 4.73 -5.16
N PHE A 6 9.83 3.46 -5.17
CA PHE A 6 10.99 2.95 -4.43
C PHE A 6 12.04 2.47 -5.42
N SER A 7 13.33 2.53 -5.05
CA SER A 7 14.39 1.94 -5.86
C SER A 7 14.31 0.41 -5.87
N GLU A 8 14.96 -0.23 -6.84
CA GLU A 8 15.00 -1.70 -6.90
C GLU A 8 15.66 -2.31 -5.66
N GLU A 9 16.66 -1.63 -5.08
CA GLU A 9 17.32 -2.04 -3.85
C GLU A 9 16.39 -1.95 -2.64
N GLU A 10 15.60 -0.87 -2.52
CA GLU A 10 14.61 -0.70 -1.44
C GLU A 10 13.52 -1.76 -1.51
N VAL A 11 13.02 -2.05 -2.72
CA VAL A 11 12.02 -3.11 -2.94
C VAL A 11 12.60 -4.47 -2.57
N SER A 12 13.80 -4.78 -3.04
CA SER A 12 14.48 -6.05 -2.73
C SER A 12 14.68 -6.21 -1.23
N LEU A 13 15.10 -5.15 -0.53
CA LEU A 13 15.26 -5.15 0.91
C LEU A 13 13.92 -5.44 1.61
N ALA A 14 12.84 -4.75 1.24
CA ALA A 14 11.51 -4.97 1.80
C ALA A 14 11.06 -6.44 1.63
N LEU A 15 11.25 -7.01 0.43
CA LEU A 15 10.92 -8.41 0.15
C LEU A 15 11.73 -9.37 1.03
N THR A 16 13.03 -9.13 1.23
CA THR A 16 13.85 -9.97 2.12
C THR A 16 13.43 -9.91 3.59
N TYR A 17 12.85 -8.79 4.05
CA TYR A 17 12.25 -8.67 5.38
C TYR A 17 10.81 -9.21 5.45
N GLY A 18 10.31 -9.83 4.38
CA GLY A 18 8.99 -10.48 4.36
C GLY A 18 7.82 -9.55 4.06
N PHE A 19 8.06 -8.33 3.57
CA PHE A 19 6.99 -7.49 3.06
C PHE A 19 6.35 -8.17 1.83
N LYS A 20 5.02 -8.10 1.76
CA LYS A 20 4.26 -8.60 0.60
C LYS A 20 3.73 -7.43 -0.19
N PRO A 21 4.10 -7.28 -1.48
CA PRO A 21 3.53 -6.24 -2.31
C PRO A 21 2.05 -6.52 -2.56
N ILE A 22 1.24 -5.48 -2.47
CA ILE A 22 -0.21 -5.52 -2.77
C ILE A 22 -0.57 -4.38 -3.70
N SER A 23 -1.68 -4.52 -4.42
CA SER A 23 -2.28 -3.47 -5.24
C SER A 23 -3.65 -3.08 -4.68
N LEU A 24 -4.07 -1.83 -4.90
CA LEU A 24 -5.39 -1.30 -4.50
C LEU A 24 -6.29 -1.13 -5.74
N GLY A 25 -6.35 -2.18 -6.56
CA GLY A 25 -7.02 -2.18 -7.86
C GLY A 25 -6.14 -1.72 -9.03
N GLU A 26 -6.76 -1.46 -10.18
CA GLU A 26 -6.06 -1.20 -11.45
C GLU A 26 -5.62 0.26 -11.64
N ARG A 27 -6.13 1.20 -10.84
CA ARG A 27 -5.85 2.63 -10.99
C ARG A 27 -4.68 3.05 -10.11
N ILE A 28 -3.75 3.81 -10.69
CA ILE A 28 -2.71 4.49 -9.92
C ILE A 28 -3.37 5.58 -9.08
N LEU A 29 -3.31 5.44 -7.76
CA LEU A 29 -3.83 6.43 -6.82
C LEU A 29 -2.75 7.48 -6.50
N ARG A 30 -3.19 8.71 -6.23
CA ARG A 30 -2.31 9.76 -5.68
C ARG A 30 -1.82 9.36 -4.29
N THR A 31 -0.64 9.82 -3.91
CA THR A 31 -0.01 9.44 -2.64
C THR A 31 -0.89 9.75 -1.43
N GLU A 32 -1.56 10.91 -1.40
CA GLU A 32 -2.48 11.27 -0.31
C GLU A 32 -3.73 10.37 -0.25
N THR A 33 -4.12 9.75 -1.37
CA THR A 33 -5.31 8.90 -1.48
C THR A 33 -5.03 7.46 -1.08
N VAL A 34 -3.81 6.95 -1.31
CA VAL A 34 -3.43 5.55 -1.03
C VAL A 34 -3.63 5.21 0.45
N ALA A 35 -3.13 6.05 1.36
CA ALA A 35 -3.17 5.77 2.79
C ALA A 35 -4.62 5.71 3.32
N LEU A 36 -5.45 6.69 2.95
CA LEU A 36 -6.85 6.73 3.36
C LEU A 36 -7.62 5.54 2.77
N THR A 37 -7.45 5.26 1.48
CA THR A 37 -8.13 4.14 0.81
C THR A 37 -7.77 2.81 1.45
N PHE A 38 -6.48 2.58 1.71
CA PHE A 38 -6.02 1.34 2.33
C PHE A 38 -6.59 1.16 3.74
N LEU A 39 -6.51 2.20 4.59
CA LEU A 39 -7.05 2.15 5.95
C LEU A 39 -8.57 1.90 5.94
N SER A 40 -9.31 2.56 5.04
CA SER A 40 -10.76 2.32 4.90
C SER A 40 -11.07 0.88 4.52
N ILE A 41 -10.31 0.27 3.60
CA ILE A 41 -10.50 -1.15 3.22
C ILE A 41 -10.22 -2.07 4.40
N ILE A 42 -9.11 -1.87 5.11
CA ILE A 42 -8.75 -2.69 6.28
C ILE A 42 -9.81 -2.57 7.38
N GLN A 43 -10.29 -1.35 7.67
CA GLN A 43 -11.31 -1.13 8.69
C GLN A 43 -12.69 -1.68 8.32
N TYR A 44 -13.01 -1.71 7.02
CA TYR A 44 -14.26 -2.32 6.53
C TYR A 44 -14.22 -3.85 6.65
N GLU A 45 -13.10 -4.48 6.25
CA GLU A 45 -12.97 -5.94 6.22
C GLU A 45 -12.69 -6.55 7.61
N TRP A 46 -11.92 -5.84 8.45
CA TRP A 46 -11.40 -6.38 9.72
C TRP A 46 -11.52 -5.43 10.92
N GLY A 47 -12.00 -4.21 10.70
CA GLY A 47 -12.23 -3.24 11.77
C GLY A 47 -13.69 -3.18 12.19
N ASP A 48 -14.15 -1.97 12.48
CA ASP A 48 -15.44 -1.67 13.10
C ASP A 48 -16.31 -0.71 12.26
N ILE A 49 -15.98 -0.52 10.97
CA ILE A 49 -16.68 0.41 10.07
C ILE A 49 -17.69 -0.29 9.15
N GLY A 50 -17.67 -1.63 9.09
CA GLY A 50 -18.52 -2.48 8.22
C GLY A 50 -19.84 -2.93 8.84
#